data_AF-U1PN33-F1
#
_entry.id   AF-U1PN33-F1
#
_cell.length_a   1.000
_cell.length_b   1.000
_cell.length_c   1.000
_cell.angle_alpha   90.00
_cell.angle_beta   90.00
_cell.angle_gamma   90.00
#
_symmetry.space_group_name_H-M   'P 1'
#
loop_
_entity.id
_entity.type
_entity.pdbx_description
1 polymer ?
#
loop_
_entity_poly.entity_id
_entity_poly.type
_entity_poly.pdbx_seq_one_letter_code
_entity_poly.pdbx_strand_id
1 'polypeptide(L)'
;PTVGTGQYPLQRIHGEFEDSDVTDEPWWGGREPLEGADTEIIVRKRWLQKDGDGEQAVSAALRELPDAALDAYSDVTGAAPDAVESYPFREYDLGLLRTVIQQLIPRGRVTEEEYVQGRALLVLVRSLFTRFEWGENSVGALVTWDELYDLLVDETTYVPLWVQEMVDNKLVPSAGGDEDASSVRVAKALYLLNQVRSQVPSTPANLARLMLGSTDASLESVEDEVESALAGLVEDRKVLTETNDRGDEEYLLVSEEQEGILTRAKTRAQQISSHRLSATLETFLQEGSDRLLSAGSRHEVDLDGERRVPLRFEYSVLDHIDRAPTPEFDAVCVRLIADRPDTVAEQVDAWQSTNEGRDGGEHVLVAVEVPASTVERLRDVMGMQEVLSEETETYPELESDQRDEQRALESTVRDRLNEAAVFVRGGNARGRYGDGFERVVTEQVQSVFGQTRHVLTNGITEVDDAEQMARFVRGVDDWPLSSEDAVTLGVDTDRAELVDGWCREFLDDYATTQSLRGEELLAQTVQPGGNYRGTPRESVAALLITLATLDEIALRRDDEYITDPGAIGRAVRNKTTLTDVQ
;
A
#
# COMPACT_ATOMS: atom_id res chain seq x y z
N PRO A 1 -29.21 54.75 -44.96
CA PRO A 1 -29.09 53.29 -44.78
C PRO A 1 -29.83 52.85 -43.50
N THR A 2 -30.93 52.10 -43.67
CA THR A 2 -31.75 51.61 -42.56
C THR A 2 -31.43 50.15 -42.31
N VAL A 3 -30.97 49.81 -41.11
CA VAL A 3 -30.71 48.43 -40.67
C VAL A 3 -32.01 47.87 -40.13
N GLY A 4 -32.55 46.84 -40.78
CA GLY A 4 -33.71 46.09 -40.30
C GLY A 4 -33.25 44.81 -39.60
N THR A 5 -33.33 44.76 -38.28
CA THR A 5 -33.19 43.51 -37.52
C THR A 5 -34.51 42.75 -37.62
N GLY A 6 -34.45 41.42 -37.80
CA GLY A 6 -35.61 40.54 -38.10
C GLY A 6 -36.69 40.40 -37.02
N GLN A 7 -36.86 41.40 -36.15
CA GLN A 7 -37.84 41.40 -35.06
C GLN A 7 -39.11 42.22 -35.38
N TYR A 8 -39.21 42.86 -36.56
CA TYR A 8 -40.43 43.56 -36.98
C TYR A 8 -40.91 43.15 -38.38
N PRO A 9 -42.24 43.03 -38.63
CA PRO A 9 -42.77 42.81 -39.97
C PRO A 9 -42.43 43.99 -40.89
N LEU A 10 -41.79 43.69 -42.02
CA LEU A 10 -41.34 44.64 -43.06
C LEU A 10 -42.39 45.69 -43.48
N GLN A 11 -43.68 45.37 -43.36
CA GLN A 11 -44.79 46.25 -43.73
C GLN A 11 -44.88 47.53 -42.88
N ARG A 12 -44.26 47.59 -41.69
CA ARG A 12 -44.21 48.81 -40.86
C ARG A 12 -43.09 49.78 -41.20
N ILE A 13 -42.10 49.36 -41.99
CA ILE A 13 -40.87 50.14 -42.25
C ILE A 13 -41.03 51.05 -43.49
N HIS A 14 -42.00 50.78 -44.36
CA HIS A 14 -42.20 51.49 -45.64
C HIS A 14 -43.09 52.74 -45.57
N GLY A 15 -43.02 53.52 -44.48
CA GLY A 15 -43.88 54.70 -44.31
C GLY A 15 -43.48 55.95 -45.10
N GLU A 16 -42.21 56.16 -45.43
CA GLU A 16 -41.75 57.51 -45.81
C GLU A 16 -40.53 57.50 -46.75
N PHE A 17 -40.60 56.97 -47.97
CA PHE A 17 -39.52 57.20 -48.96
C PHE A 17 -40.06 57.20 -50.40
N GLU A 18 -40.78 58.26 -50.79
CA GLU A 18 -40.91 58.68 -52.19
C GLU A 18 -39.86 59.78 -52.42
N ASP A 19 -38.67 59.42 -52.90
CA ASP A 19 -37.69 60.28 -53.63
C ASP A 19 -36.25 59.80 -53.38
N SER A 20 -35.80 58.80 -54.14
CA SER A 20 -34.38 58.67 -54.50
C SER A 20 -34.21 57.68 -55.65
N ASP A 21 -33.48 58.10 -56.68
CA ASP A 21 -33.19 57.36 -57.90
C ASP A 21 -32.61 55.95 -57.63
N VAL A 22 -33.24 54.94 -58.22
CA VAL A 22 -32.81 53.54 -58.13
C VAL A 22 -31.69 53.30 -59.14
N THR A 23 -30.46 53.08 -58.66
CA THR A 23 -29.33 52.64 -59.47
C THR A 23 -29.42 51.14 -59.79
N ASP A 24 -28.96 50.71 -60.97
CA ASP A 24 -29.02 49.33 -61.53
C ASP A 24 -28.19 48.26 -60.78
N GLU A 25 -27.62 48.56 -59.61
CA GLU A 25 -26.90 47.57 -58.80
C GLU A 25 -27.86 46.83 -57.84
N PRO A 26 -27.82 45.48 -57.76
CA PRO A 26 -28.64 44.74 -56.82
C PRO A 26 -28.25 45.10 -55.37
N TRP A 27 -29.19 45.66 -54.60
CA TRP A 27 -28.98 46.17 -53.25
C TRP A 27 -28.60 45.12 -52.19
N TRP A 28 -28.62 43.83 -52.53
CA TRP A 28 -28.17 42.72 -51.69
C TRP A 28 -26.74 42.32 -52.04
N GLY A 29 -25.81 43.25 -51.85
CA GLY A 29 -24.37 43.07 -52.07
C GLY A 29 -23.60 42.98 -50.76
N GLY A 30 -23.86 41.95 -49.96
CA GLY A 30 -23.11 41.68 -48.73
C GLY A 30 -23.90 40.83 -47.74
N ARG A 31 -23.58 39.54 -47.66
CA ARG A 31 -23.88 38.75 -46.46
C ARG A 31 -22.71 38.95 -45.51
N GLU A 32 -22.85 39.90 -44.59
CA GLU A 32 -22.06 39.90 -43.37
C GLU A 32 -22.59 38.73 -42.53
N PRO A 33 -21.80 37.68 -42.24
CA PRO A 33 -22.17 36.75 -41.19
C PRO A 33 -22.24 37.57 -39.90
N LEU A 34 -23.44 37.74 -39.35
CA LEU A 34 -23.57 38.27 -38.01
C LEU A 34 -22.99 37.20 -37.09
N GLU A 35 -21.78 37.43 -36.56
CA GLU A 35 -21.30 36.68 -35.41
C GLU A 35 -22.34 36.83 -34.31
N GLY A 36 -22.78 35.71 -33.72
CA GLY A 36 -23.67 35.74 -32.59
C GLY A 36 -23.06 36.66 -31.53
N ALA A 37 -23.85 37.59 -30.99
CA ALA A 37 -23.37 38.41 -29.89
C ALA A 37 -22.90 37.49 -28.77
N ASP A 38 -21.65 37.68 -28.32
CA ASP A 38 -21.03 36.85 -27.30
C ASP A 38 -21.95 36.78 -26.09
N THR A 39 -22.45 35.58 -25.79
CA THR A 39 -23.50 35.40 -24.79
C THR A 39 -23.03 35.88 -23.41
N GLU A 40 -21.74 35.76 -23.14
CA GLU A 40 -21.10 36.27 -21.93
C GLU A 40 -21.23 37.79 -21.83
N ILE A 41 -21.03 38.52 -22.93
CA ILE A 41 -21.22 39.97 -22.98
C ILE A 41 -22.69 40.34 -22.76
N ILE A 42 -23.63 39.55 -23.31
CA ILE A 42 -25.07 39.77 -23.09
C ILE A 42 -25.43 39.56 -21.63
N VAL A 43 -24.95 38.49 -21.00
CA VAL A 43 -25.21 38.21 -19.57
C VAL A 43 -24.70 39.35 -18.71
N ARG A 44 -23.41 39.71 -18.86
CA ARG A 44 -22.76 40.79 -18.11
C ARG A 44 -23.51 42.12 -18.24
N LYS A 45 -23.82 42.53 -19.47
CA LYS A 45 -24.43 43.85 -19.73
C LYS A 45 -25.93 43.93 -19.48
N ARG A 46 -26.67 42.82 -19.62
CA ARG A 46 -28.14 42.82 -19.59
C ARG A 46 -28.73 42.26 -18.31
N TRP A 47 -28.10 41.25 -17.71
CA TRP A 47 -28.63 40.56 -16.53
C TRP A 47 -28.03 41.07 -15.24
N LEU A 48 -26.74 41.42 -15.26
CA LEU A 48 -25.99 41.87 -14.08
C LEU A 48 -25.91 43.38 -13.93
N GLN A 49 -26.52 44.13 -14.85
CA GLN A 49 -26.46 45.59 -14.92
C GLN A 49 -26.65 46.25 -13.55
N LYS A 50 -25.62 46.98 -13.10
CA LYS A 50 -25.64 47.73 -11.84
C LYS A 50 -26.02 49.19 -12.10
N ASP A 51 -26.69 49.80 -11.13
CA ASP A 51 -26.81 51.26 -11.08
C ASP A 51 -25.54 51.88 -10.46
N GLY A 52 -25.42 53.20 -10.49
CA GLY A 52 -24.18 53.87 -10.08
C GLY A 52 -23.81 53.69 -8.60
N ASP A 53 -24.79 53.44 -7.73
CA ASP A 53 -24.55 53.16 -6.31
C ASP A 53 -24.13 51.68 -6.13
N GLY A 54 -24.76 50.76 -6.85
CA GLY A 54 -24.39 49.34 -6.87
C GLY A 54 -23.01 49.09 -7.47
N GLU A 55 -22.62 49.81 -8.52
CA GLU A 55 -21.29 49.72 -9.15
C GLU A 55 -20.20 50.11 -8.14
N GLN A 56 -20.40 51.20 -7.39
CA GLN A 56 -19.45 51.63 -6.36
C GLN A 56 -19.34 50.63 -5.20
N ALA A 57 -20.47 50.07 -4.76
CA ALA A 57 -20.50 49.09 -3.68
C ALA A 57 -19.79 47.78 -4.09
N VAL A 58 -20.05 47.27 -5.29
CA VAL A 58 -19.37 46.09 -5.84
C VAL A 58 -17.89 46.37 -6.04
N SER A 59 -17.53 47.52 -6.62
CA SER A 59 -16.13 47.92 -6.78
C SER A 59 -15.39 48.03 -5.43
N ALA A 60 -16.07 48.45 -4.36
CA ALA A 60 -15.51 48.46 -3.02
C ALA A 60 -15.26 47.03 -2.49
N ALA A 61 -16.25 46.15 -2.59
CA ALA A 61 -16.13 44.76 -2.16
C ALA A 61 -15.03 44.00 -2.92
N LEU A 62 -14.96 44.18 -4.25
CA LEU A 62 -13.94 43.52 -5.09
C LEU A 62 -12.51 43.98 -4.80
N ARG A 63 -12.29 45.11 -4.10
CA ARG A 63 -10.93 45.49 -3.64
C ARG A 63 -10.46 44.65 -2.46
N GLU A 64 -11.38 44.03 -1.73
CA GLU A 64 -11.07 43.13 -0.61
C GLU A 64 -10.87 41.69 -1.07
N LEU A 65 -11.29 41.37 -2.31
CA LEU A 65 -11.14 40.05 -2.92
C LEU A 65 -9.68 39.59 -2.90
N PRO A 66 -9.35 38.41 -2.30
CA PRO A 66 -8.02 37.82 -2.41
C PRO A 66 -7.69 37.45 -3.87
N ASP A 67 -6.44 37.09 -4.15
CA ASP A 67 -6.02 36.68 -5.50
C ASP A 67 -6.74 35.40 -5.97
N ALA A 68 -7.83 35.59 -6.70
CA ALA A 68 -8.67 34.54 -7.25
C ALA A 68 -8.25 34.12 -8.66
N ALA A 69 -7.10 34.57 -9.18
CA ALA A 69 -6.65 34.16 -10.51
C ALA A 69 -6.34 32.65 -10.54
N LEU A 70 -6.99 31.92 -11.46
CA LEU A 70 -6.70 30.50 -11.66
C LEU A 70 -5.31 30.32 -12.28
N ASP A 71 -4.59 29.31 -11.80
CA ASP A 71 -3.44 28.80 -12.53
C ASP A 71 -3.96 27.97 -13.71
N ALA A 72 -3.80 28.48 -14.92
CA ALA A 72 -4.41 27.94 -16.13
C ALA A 72 -3.37 27.81 -17.26
N TYR A 73 -3.55 26.78 -18.08
CA TYR A 73 -2.69 26.46 -19.21
C TYR A 73 -2.90 27.34 -20.44
N SER A 74 -4.01 28.07 -20.46
CA SER A 74 -4.40 29.01 -21.50
C SER A 74 -5.13 30.18 -20.88
N ASP A 75 -5.28 31.26 -21.63
CA ASP A 75 -6.14 32.36 -21.20
C ASP A 75 -7.58 31.89 -21.14
N VAL A 76 -8.13 31.87 -19.91
CA VAL A 76 -9.50 31.48 -19.61
C VAL A 76 -10.41 32.69 -19.43
N THR A 77 -9.85 33.90 -19.43
CA THR A 77 -10.63 35.13 -19.33
C THR A 77 -11.18 35.49 -20.72
N GLY A 78 -12.51 35.70 -20.80
CA GLY A 78 -13.21 35.96 -22.05
C GLY A 78 -12.85 37.31 -22.69
N ALA A 79 -13.51 37.66 -23.80
CA ALA A 79 -13.27 38.95 -24.46
C ALA A 79 -13.70 40.13 -23.56
N ALA A 80 -12.76 41.04 -23.28
CA ALA A 80 -12.92 42.22 -22.44
C ALA A 80 -13.45 41.89 -21.03
N PRO A 81 -12.66 41.24 -20.17
CA PRO A 81 -13.06 40.92 -18.80
C PRO A 81 -13.28 42.22 -18.00
N ASP A 82 -14.31 42.22 -17.17
CA ASP A 82 -14.63 43.31 -16.25
C ASP A 82 -15.23 42.70 -14.98
N ALA A 83 -14.46 42.76 -13.88
CA ALA A 83 -14.85 42.19 -12.60
C ALA A 83 -16.16 42.76 -12.04
N VAL A 84 -16.47 44.04 -12.28
CA VAL A 84 -17.70 44.68 -11.80
C VAL A 84 -18.90 44.23 -12.63
N GLU A 85 -18.76 44.15 -13.95
CA GLU A 85 -19.82 43.63 -14.83
C GLU A 85 -20.05 42.11 -14.65
N SER A 86 -19.05 41.38 -14.16
CA SER A 86 -19.10 39.91 -13.99
C SER A 86 -19.73 39.51 -12.65
N TYR A 87 -19.68 40.38 -11.63
CA TYR A 87 -20.23 40.11 -10.30
C TYR A 87 -21.72 39.69 -10.33
N PRO A 88 -22.11 38.61 -9.64
CA PRO A 88 -21.39 37.88 -8.59
C PRO A 88 -20.47 36.74 -9.07
N PHE A 89 -20.26 36.60 -10.38
CA PHE A 89 -19.31 35.66 -10.95
C PHE A 89 -17.92 36.28 -11.07
N ARG A 90 -16.90 35.43 -11.11
CA ARG A 90 -15.53 35.82 -11.48
C ARG A 90 -15.45 36.00 -13.00
N GLU A 91 -14.43 36.71 -13.46
CA GLU A 91 -14.27 37.10 -14.87
C GLU A 91 -14.18 35.91 -15.85
N TYR A 92 -13.81 34.73 -15.34
CA TYR A 92 -13.68 33.49 -16.12
C TYR A 92 -14.83 32.49 -15.91
N ASP A 93 -15.67 32.65 -14.88
CA ASP A 93 -16.65 31.62 -14.46
C ASP A 93 -17.67 31.32 -15.57
N LEU A 94 -18.22 32.35 -16.22
CA LEU A 94 -19.19 32.17 -17.31
C LEU A 94 -18.58 31.51 -18.55
N GLY A 95 -17.31 31.83 -18.84
CA GLY A 95 -16.59 31.25 -19.97
C GLY A 95 -16.27 29.77 -19.74
N LEU A 96 -15.77 29.45 -18.55
CA LEU A 96 -15.53 28.06 -18.15
C LEU A 96 -16.83 27.27 -18.06
N LEU A 97 -17.91 27.83 -17.51
CA LEU A 97 -19.22 27.17 -17.45
C LEU A 97 -19.77 26.86 -18.84
N ARG A 98 -19.56 27.75 -19.82
CA ARG A 98 -19.89 27.47 -21.23
C ARG A 98 -19.09 26.27 -21.74
N THR A 99 -17.79 26.18 -21.44
CA THR A 99 -16.97 25.01 -21.80
C THR A 99 -17.47 23.74 -21.10
N VAL A 100 -17.79 23.80 -19.81
CA VAL A 100 -18.36 22.66 -19.06
C VAL A 100 -19.63 22.15 -19.74
N ILE A 101 -20.58 23.04 -20.04
CA ILE A 101 -21.82 22.67 -20.76
C ILE A 101 -21.49 22.01 -22.11
N GLN A 102 -20.49 22.53 -22.83
CA GLN A 102 -20.06 21.94 -24.10
C GLN A 102 -19.54 20.51 -23.95
N GLN A 103 -18.77 20.22 -22.90
CA GLN A 103 -18.26 18.87 -22.65
C GLN A 103 -19.36 17.90 -22.19
N LEU A 104 -20.37 18.40 -21.47
CA LEU A 104 -21.48 17.59 -20.97
C LEU A 104 -22.58 17.31 -22.02
N ILE A 105 -22.64 18.07 -23.12
CA ILE A 105 -23.63 17.81 -24.18
C ILE A 105 -23.29 16.49 -24.93
N PRO A 106 -24.21 15.51 -24.99
CA PRO A 106 -23.95 14.24 -25.67
C PRO A 106 -23.67 14.42 -27.17
N ARG A 107 -22.57 13.81 -27.66
CA ARG A 107 -22.19 13.78 -29.08
C ARG A 107 -23.30 13.10 -29.90
N GLY A 108 -24.06 13.89 -30.66
CA GLY A 108 -25.17 13.39 -31.49
C GLY A 108 -26.38 14.32 -31.61
N ARG A 109 -26.48 15.38 -30.78
CA ARG A 109 -27.47 16.45 -30.99
C ARG A 109 -26.95 17.43 -32.04
N VAL A 110 -27.27 17.17 -33.31
CA VAL A 110 -27.00 18.07 -34.46
C VAL A 110 -27.95 19.27 -34.39
N THR A 111 -27.68 20.20 -33.50
CA THR A 111 -28.21 21.56 -33.50
C THR A 111 -27.02 22.48 -33.30
N GLU A 112 -26.99 23.62 -33.98
CA GLU A 112 -25.92 24.63 -33.88
C GLU A 112 -25.47 24.79 -32.43
N GLU A 113 -24.35 24.15 -32.08
CA GLU A 113 -23.94 23.86 -30.70
C GLU A 113 -23.82 25.17 -29.91
N GLU A 114 -23.33 26.21 -30.58
CA GLU A 114 -23.14 27.57 -30.06
C GLU A 114 -24.46 28.24 -29.66
N TYR A 115 -25.55 28.04 -30.40
CA TYR A 115 -26.87 28.61 -30.08
C TYR A 115 -27.53 27.93 -28.88
N VAL A 116 -27.36 26.60 -28.74
CA VAL A 116 -27.89 25.84 -27.60
C VAL A 116 -27.13 26.19 -26.33
N GLN A 117 -25.80 26.34 -26.41
CA GLN A 117 -24.94 26.75 -25.31
C GLN A 117 -25.29 28.14 -24.79
N GLY A 118 -25.40 29.13 -25.69
CA GLY A 118 -25.75 30.50 -25.30
C GLY A 118 -27.13 30.59 -24.63
N ARG A 119 -28.09 29.79 -25.11
CA ARG A 119 -29.42 29.73 -24.50
C ARG A 119 -29.41 29.04 -23.14
N ALA A 120 -28.64 27.97 -22.97
CA ALA A 120 -28.51 27.28 -21.68
C ALA A 120 -27.89 28.22 -20.63
N LEU A 121 -26.80 28.92 -20.97
CA LEU A 121 -26.15 29.88 -20.07
C LEU A 121 -27.13 30.99 -19.61
N LEU A 122 -27.93 31.53 -20.52
CA LEU A 122 -28.94 32.54 -20.18
C LEU A 122 -30.04 32.00 -19.24
N VAL A 123 -30.43 30.74 -19.39
CA VAL A 123 -31.42 30.09 -18.51
C VAL A 123 -30.82 29.86 -17.12
N LEU A 124 -29.57 29.38 -17.04
CA LEU A 124 -28.86 29.17 -15.79
C LEU A 124 -28.74 30.48 -15.00
N VAL A 125 -28.19 31.53 -15.62
CA VAL A 125 -28.03 32.83 -14.93
C VAL A 125 -29.37 33.41 -14.50
N ARG A 126 -30.42 33.27 -15.32
CA ARG A 126 -31.77 33.66 -14.92
C ARG A 126 -32.23 32.89 -13.68
N SER A 127 -32.08 31.57 -13.70
CA SER A 127 -32.54 30.70 -12.62
C SER A 127 -31.80 30.98 -11.33
N LEU A 128 -30.50 31.26 -11.38
CA LEU A 128 -29.71 31.69 -10.23
C LEU A 128 -30.39 32.84 -9.47
N PHE A 129 -30.82 33.91 -10.17
CA PHE A 129 -31.48 35.04 -9.53
C PHE A 129 -32.96 34.85 -9.22
N THR A 130 -33.65 33.90 -9.86
CA THR A 130 -35.12 33.76 -9.74
C THR A 130 -35.58 32.54 -8.95
N ARG A 131 -34.80 31.47 -8.88
CA ARG A 131 -35.09 30.23 -8.15
C ARG A 131 -34.14 30.04 -6.97
N PHE A 132 -32.86 30.35 -7.14
CA PHE A 132 -31.84 30.29 -6.08
C PHE A 132 -31.73 31.62 -5.29
N GLU A 133 -32.61 32.59 -5.58
CA GLU A 133 -32.77 33.85 -4.82
C GLU A 133 -31.46 34.65 -4.60
N TRP A 134 -30.47 34.50 -5.50
CA TRP A 134 -29.15 35.13 -5.39
C TRP A 134 -29.16 36.67 -5.35
N GLY A 135 -30.28 37.29 -5.71
CA GLY A 135 -30.48 38.73 -5.58
C GLY A 135 -30.57 39.21 -4.13
N GLU A 136 -30.79 38.30 -3.17
CA GLU A 136 -30.93 38.62 -1.74
C GLU A 136 -29.60 38.53 -0.97
N ASN A 137 -28.54 37.99 -1.60
CA ASN A 137 -27.22 37.85 -0.98
C ASN A 137 -26.56 39.20 -0.71
N SER A 138 -25.73 39.25 0.34
CA SER A 138 -24.97 40.44 0.70
C SER A 138 -24.00 40.84 -0.42
N VAL A 139 -23.77 42.15 -0.57
CA VAL A 139 -22.73 42.66 -1.47
C VAL A 139 -21.38 42.09 -1.03
N GLY A 140 -20.65 41.49 -1.97
CA GLY A 140 -19.40 40.77 -1.71
C GLY A 140 -19.55 39.25 -1.77
N ALA A 141 -20.78 38.71 -1.82
CA ALA A 141 -20.99 37.29 -2.06
C ALA A 141 -20.58 36.90 -3.50
N LEU A 142 -19.95 35.74 -3.64
CA LEU A 142 -19.48 35.18 -4.90
C LEU A 142 -20.09 33.80 -5.11
N VAL A 143 -20.52 33.53 -6.34
CA VAL A 143 -21.08 32.21 -6.69
C VAL A 143 -19.96 31.18 -6.67
N THR A 144 -20.15 30.08 -5.94
CA THR A 144 -19.19 28.98 -5.90
C THR A 144 -19.53 27.90 -6.92
N TRP A 145 -18.54 27.09 -7.30
CA TRP A 145 -18.73 26.11 -8.37
C TRP A 145 -19.64 24.93 -8.00
N ASP A 146 -19.81 24.62 -6.72
CA ASP A 146 -20.82 23.67 -6.24
C ASP A 146 -22.26 24.19 -6.45
N GLU A 147 -22.50 25.48 -6.31
CA GLU A 147 -23.81 26.07 -6.61
C GLU A 147 -24.07 26.09 -8.12
N LEU A 148 -23.04 26.30 -8.94
CA LEU A 148 -23.14 26.15 -10.39
C LEU A 148 -23.48 24.71 -10.79
N TYR A 149 -22.97 23.73 -10.05
CA TYR A 149 -23.32 22.32 -10.25
C TYR A 149 -24.80 22.10 -9.95
N ASP A 150 -25.29 22.57 -8.80
CA ASP A 150 -26.70 22.40 -8.41
C ASP A 150 -27.63 23.11 -9.41
N LEU A 151 -27.25 24.31 -9.87
CA LEU A 151 -27.94 25.05 -10.91
C LEU A 151 -28.02 24.27 -12.24
N LEU A 152 -26.92 23.59 -12.62
CA LEU A 152 -26.88 22.75 -13.82
C LEU A 152 -27.79 21.53 -13.69
N VAL A 153 -27.84 20.90 -12.51
CA VAL A 153 -28.73 19.75 -12.24
C VAL A 153 -30.20 20.18 -12.29
N ASP A 154 -30.55 21.33 -11.72
CA ASP A 154 -31.93 21.80 -11.63
C ASP A 154 -32.51 22.31 -12.96
N GLU A 155 -31.68 22.93 -13.79
CA GLU A 155 -32.13 23.56 -15.05
C GLU A 155 -31.88 22.71 -16.29
N THR A 156 -31.02 21.67 -16.19
CA THR A 156 -30.59 20.90 -17.35
C THR A 156 -30.62 19.40 -17.10
N THR A 157 -30.45 18.61 -18.15
CA THR A 157 -30.24 17.16 -18.07
C THR A 157 -28.81 16.79 -18.51
N TYR A 158 -27.87 17.73 -18.37
CA TYR A 158 -26.51 17.56 -18.89
C TYR A 158 -25.61 16.81 -17.91
N VAL A 159 -25.77 17.03 -16.61
CA VAL A 159 -25.07 16.24 -15.59
C VAL A 159 -25.58 14.80 -15.65
N PRO A 160 -24.72 13.81 -15.92
CA PRO A 160 -25.11 12.41 -16.01
C PRO A 160 -25.74 11.89 -14.71
N LEU A 161 -26.70 10.96 -14.84
CA LEU A 161 -27.43 10.41 -13.70
C LEU A 161 -26.50 9.74 -12.69
N TRP A 162 -25.45 9.05 -13.13
CA TRP A 162 -24.50 8.38 -12.23
C TRP A 162 -23.77 9.37 -11.30
N VAL A 163 -23.51 10.61 -11.77
CA VAL A 163 -22.86 11.65 -10.96
C VAL A 163 -23.82 12.12 -9.88
N GLN A 164 -25.07 12.37 -10.25
CA GLN A 164 -26.13 12.73 -9.31
C GLN A 164 -26.34 11.61 -8.28
N GLU A 165 -26.42 10.35 -8.72
CA GLU A 165 -26.54 9.20 -7.82
C GLU A 165 -25.32 9.04 -6.89
N MET A 166 -24.11 9.36 -7.36
CA MET A 166 -22.92 9.35 -6.52
C MET A 166 -22.98 10.43 -5.45
N VAL A 167 -23.41 11.65 -5.80
CA VAL A 167 -23.62 12.73 -4.83
C VAL A 167 -24.72 12.34 -3.83
N ASP A 168 -25.92 12.05 -4.32
CA ASP A 168 -27.13 11.87 -3.52
C ASP A 168 -27.14 10.58 -2.68
N ASN A 169 -26.63 9.48 -3.24
CA ASN A 169 -26.73 8.16 -2.60
C ASN A 169 -25.42 7.69 -1.94
N LYS A 170 -24.31 8.41 -2.15
CA LYS A 170 -23.01 8.02 -1.55
C LYS A 170 -22.40 9.15 -0.75
N LEU A 171 -22.14 10.31 -1.37
CA LEU A 171 -21.45 11.41 -0.69
C LEU A 171 -22.30 12.03 0.43
N VAL A 172 -23.56 12.39 0.14
CA VAL A 172 -24.47 12.98 1.13
C VAL A 172 -24.72 12.03 2.32
N PRO A 173 -25.02 10.73 2.12
CA PRO A 173 -25.11 9.77 3.23
C PRO A 173 -23.81 9.61 4.04
N SER A 174 -22.65 9.60 3.39
CA SER A 174 -21.34 9.56 4.08
C SER A 174 -21.13 10.82 4.93
N ALA A 175 -21.66 11.96 4.50
CA ALA A 175 -21.65 13.22 5.24
C ALA A 175 -22.76 13.33 6.31
N GLY A 176 -23.42 12.22 6.67
CA GLY A 176 -24.50 12.22 7.67
C GLY A 176 -25.83 12.80 7.17
N GLY A 177 -26.00 12.89 5.85
CA GLY A 177 -27.20 13.45 5.20
C GLY A 177 -27.14 14.96 4.98
N ASP A 178 -25.96 15.58 5.15
CA ASP A 178 -25.74 17.01 4.94
C ASP A 178 -25.27 17.29 3.50
N GLU A 179 -26.11 17.94 2.70
CA GLU A 179 -25.82 18.33 1.31
C GLU A 179 -24.83 19.49 1.22
N ASP A 180 -24.69 20.27 2.30
CA ASP A 180 -23.80 21.42 2.40
C ASP A 180 -22.45 21.06 3.04
N ALA A 181 -22.24 19.78 3.37
CA ALA A 181 -20.98 19.31 3.92
C ALA A 181 -19.83 19.59 2.94
N SER A 182 -18.68 20.00 3.49
CA SER A 182 -17.52 20.41 2.70
C SER A 182 -17.09 19.39 1.64
N SER A 183 -17.08 18.09 1.99
CA SER A 183 -16.76 17.00 1.06
C SER A 183 -17.73 16.90 -0.11
N VAL A 184 -19.03 17.15 0.10
CA VAL A 184 -20.06 17.13 -0.94
C VAL A 184 -19.86 18.32 -1.88
N ARG A 185 -19.70 19.52 -1.32
CA ARG A 185 -19.47 20.76 -2.08
C ARG A 185 -18.20 20.68 -2.92
N VAL A 186 -17.10 20.23 -2.33
CA VAL A 186 -15.81 20.02 -3.00
C VAL A 186 -15.93 19.01 -4.13
N ALA A 187 -16.65 17.89 -3.95
CA ALA A 187 -16.86 16.91 -5.01
C ALA A 187 -17.69 17.47 -6.19
N LYS A 188 -18.75 18.26 -5.90
CA LYS A 188 -19.56 18.95 -6.94
C LYS A 188 -18.71 19.91 -7.77
N ALA A 189 -17.92 20.76 -7.11
CA ALA A 189 -17.03 21.71 -7.79
C ALA A 189 -15.91 20.98 -8.56
N LEU A 190 -15.32 19.94 -7.97
CA LEU A 190 -14.30 19.11 -8.61
C LEU A 190 -14.83 18.46 -9.89
N TYR A 191 -16.07 17.96 -9.88
CA TYR A 191 -16.69 17.37 -11.06
C TYR A 191 -16.70 18.34 -12.25
N LEU A 192 -17.10 19.59 -12.02
CA LEU A 192 -17.13 20.62 -13.05
C LEU A 192 -15.71 20.99 -13.51
N LEU A 193 -14.76 21.13 -12.57
CA LEU A 193 -13.36 21.43 -12.87
C LEU A 193 -12.72 20.33 -13.72
N ASN A 194 -13.02 19.05 -13.43
CA ASN A 194 -12.56 17.92 -14.22
C ASN A 194 -13.04 17.98 -15.68
N GLN A 195 -14.18 18.63 -15.99
CA GLN A 195 -14.63 18.82 -17.39
C GLN A 195 -13.75 19.81 -18.17
N VAL A 196 -13.05 20.71 -17.48
CA VAL A 196 -12.19 21.73 -18.10
C VAL A 196 -10.70 21.54 -17.77
N ARG A 197 -10.32 20.34 -17.30
CA ARG A 197 -8.93 20.01 -16.89
C ARG A 197 -7.87 20.22 -17.97
N SER A 198 -8.26 20.25 -19.24
CA SER A 198 -7.36 20.59 -20.35
C SER A 198 -6.92 22.06 -20.38
N GLN A 199 -7.66 22.94 -19.70
CA GLN A 199 -7.39 24.37 -19.58
C GLN A 199 -6.96 24.75 -18.16
N VAL A 200 -7.59 24.16 -17.14
CA VAL A 200 -7.34 24.48 -15.72
C VAL A 200 -7.11 23.18 -14.94
N PRO A 201 -5.90 22.93 -14.41
CA PRO A 201 -5.63 21.71 -13.66
C PRO A 201 -6.47 21.64 -12.39
N SER A 202 -6.85 20.41 -12.02
CA SER A 202 -7.71 20.11 -10.87
C SER A 202 -6.92 20.05 -9.56
N THR A 203 -6.23 21.14 -9.22
CA THR A 203 -5.41 21.28 -8.00
C THR A 203 -6.23 21.81 -6.82
N PRO A 204 -5.80 21.56 -5.56
CA PRO A 204 -6.45 22.13 -4.37
C PRO A 204 -6.54 23.66 -4.43
N ALA A 205 -5.46 24.32 -4.84
CA ALA A 205 -5.39 25.77 -4.96
C ALA A 205 -6.37 26.35 -6.00
N ASN A 206 -6.55 25.69 -7.16
CA ASN A 206 -7.55 26.13 -8.14
C ASN A 206 -8.97 25.89 -7.61
N LEU A 207 -9.22 24.74 -6.99
CA LEU A 207 -10.52 24.43 -6.41
C LEU A 207 -10.89 25.41 -5.28
N ALA A 208 -9.94 25.79 -4.42
CA ALA A 208 -10.14 26.80 -3.38
C ALA A 208 -10.57 28.16 -3.94
N ARG A 209 -9.96 28.61 -5.05
CA ARG A 209 -10.35 29.86 -5.73
C ARG A 209 -11.78 29.81 -6.26
N LEU A 210 -12.21 28.65 -6.76
CA LEU A 210 -13.59 28.40 -7.25
C LEU A 210 -14.60 28.26 -6.11
N MET A 211 -14.12 27.92 -4.91
CA MET A 211 -14.92 27.75 -3.69
C MET A 211 -14.97 29.00 -2.79
N LEU A 212 -14.28 30.09 -3.16
CA LEU A 212 -14.42 31.37 -2.46
C LEU A 212 -15.86 31.89 -2.51
N GLY A 213 -16.57 31.86 -1.38
CA GLY A 213 -17.97 32.30 -1.29
C GLY A 213 -18.17 33.80 -1.11
N SER A 214 -17.12 34.55 -0.77
CA SER A 214 -17.19 36.00 -0.59
C SER A 214 -15.86 36.71 -0.82
N THR A 215 -15.92 38.02 -1.06
CA THR A 215 -14.74 38.87 -1.28
C THR A 215 -13.89 39.05 -0.02
N ASP A 216 -14.47 38.88 1.17
CA ASP A 216 -13.78 38.98 2.46
C ASP A 216 -13.32 37.61 3.01
N ALA A 217 -13.59 36.52 2.30
CA ALA A 217 -13.16 35.19 2.68
C ALA A 217 -11.63 35.05 2.63
N SER A 218 -11.07 34.30 3.58
CA SER A 218 -9.65 33.94 3.57
C SER A 218 -9.39 32.81 2.59
N LEU A 219 -8.61 33.06 1.53
CA LEU A 219 -8.23 32.02 0.57
C LEU A 219 -7.49 30.86 1.25
N GLU A 220 -6.57 31.14 2.17
CA GLU A 220 -5.83 30.12 2.94
C GLU A 220 -6.79 29.21 3.73
N SER A 221 -7.82 29.80 4.36
CA SER A 221 -8.80 29.01 5.12
C SER A 221 -9.68 28.14 4.22
N VAL A 222 -9.99 28.60 3.01
CA VAL A 222 -10.77 27.82 2.04
C VAL A 222 -9.91 26.71 1.44
N GLU A 223 -8.62 26.99 1.21
CA GLU A 223 -7.66 25.98 0.73
C GLU A 223 -7.47 24.86 1.75
N ASP A 224 -7.26 25.18 3.03
CA ASP A 224 -7.19 24.19 4.12
C ASP A 224 -8.46 23.31 4.18
N GLU A 225 -9.63 23.92 4.00
CA GLU A 225 -10.91 23.21 4.01
C GLU A 225 -11.03 22.27 2.79
N VAL A 226 -10.65 22.75 1.61
CA VAL A 226 -10.63 21.97 0.36
C VAL A 226 -9.65 20.80 0.46
N GLU A 227 -8.44 21.01 0.97
CA GLU A 227 -7.44 19.95 1.16
C GLU A 227 -7.95 18.88 2.12
N SER A 228 -8.55 19.29 3.25
CA SER A 228 -9.14 18.35 4.21
C SER A 228 -10.29 17.55 3.59
N ALA A 229 -11.15 18.20 2.78
CA ALA A 229 -12.25 17.54 2.10
C ALA A 229 -11.75 16.55 1.03
N LEU A 230 -10.76 16.95 0.22
CA LEU A 230 -10.13 16.08 -0.78
C LEU A 230 -9.45 14.86 -0.14
N ALA A 231 -8.75 15.05 1.00
CA ALA A 231 -8.14 13.94 1.74
C ALA A 231 -9.19 12.89 2.16
N GLY A 232 -10.35 13.33 2.68
CA GLY A 232 -11.44 12.42 3.02
C GLY A 232 -12.06 11.73 1.80
N LEU A 233 -12.20 12.45 0.67
CA LEU A 233 -12.70 11.88 -0.58
C LEU A 233 -11.73 10.84 -1.19
N VAL A 234 -10.42 11.03 -1.03
CA VAL A 234 -9.40 10.05 -1.42
C VAL A 234 -9.48 8.81 -0.52
N GLU A 235 -9.60 9.00 0.79
CA GLU A 235 -9.78 7.91 1.77
C GLU A 235 -11.03 7.05 1.44
N ASP A 236 -12.14 7.72 1.08
CA ASP A 236 -13.39 7.07 0.68
C ASP A 236 -13.38 6.51 -0.76
N ARG A 237 -12.26 6.64 -1.48
CA ARG A 237 -12.08 6.26 -2.90
C ARG A 237 -13.17 6.85 -3.80
N LYS A 238 -13.44 8.13 -3.62
CA LYS A 238 -14.33 8.95 -4.48
C LYS A 238 -13.55 9.85 -5.42
N VAL A 239 -12.30 10.11 -5.05
CA VAL A 239 -11.35 10.90 -5.84
C VAL A 239 -10.05 10.11 -5.94
N LEU A 240 -9.44 10.13 -7.11
CA LEU A 240 -8.13 9.56 -7.41
C LEU A 240 -7.16 10.70 -7.70
N THR A 241 -5.87 10.47 -7.45
CA THR A 241 -4.81 11.43 -7.78
C THR A 241 -3.99 10.97 -8.97
N GLU A 242 -3.72 11.86 -9.91
CA GLU A 242 -2.93 11.59 -11.11
C GLU A 242 -1.92 12.73 -11.33
N THR A 243 -0.68 12.39 -11.72
CA THR A 243 0.25 13.40 -12.26
C THR A 243 0.04 13.50 -13.77
N ASN A 244 -0.38 14.66 -14.25
CA ASN A 244 -0.64 14.86 -15.68
C ASN A 244 0.67 15.01 -16.49
N ASP A 245 0.56 15.06 -17.83
CA ASP A 245 1.70 15.20 -18.76
C ASP A 245 2.56 16.47 -18.54
N ARG A 246 2.05 17.44 -17.77
CA ARG A 246 2.73 18.71 -17.45
C ARG A 246 3.43 18.66 -16.09
N GLY A 247 3.23 17.59 -15.32
CA GLY A 247 3.84 17.39 -14.00
C GLY A 247 3.00 17.90 -12.83
N ASP A 248 1.76 18.30 -13.06
CA ASP A 248 0.86 18.77 -12.00
C ASP A 248 0.11 17.58 -11.39
N GLU A 249 0.05 17.51 -10.05
CA GLU A 249 -0.78 16.56 -9.32
C GLU A 249 -2.23 17.04 -9.32
N GLU A 250 -3.10 16.27 -9.98
CA GLU A 250 -4.52 16.57 -10.15
C GLU A 250 -5.39 15.60 -9.35
N TYR A 251 -6.51 16.12 -8.84
CA TYR A 251 -7.57 15.34 -8.23
C TYR A 251 -8.67 15.08 -9.27
N LEU A 252 -9.09 13.83 -9.39
CA LEU A 252 -10.09 13.39 -10.35
C LEU A 252 -11.20 12.64 -9.65
N LEU A 253 -12.43 13.08 -9.87
CA LEU A 253 -13.59 12.34 -9.43
C LEU A 253 -13.67 11.00 -10.18
N VAL A 254 -13.92 9.93 -9.45
CA VAL A 254 -14.03 8.57 -9.98
C VAL A 254 -15.08 8.51 -11.10
N SER A 255 -14.72 7.88 -12.23
CA SER A 255 -15.63 7.70 -13.36
C SER A 255 -16.72 6.66 -13.08
N GLU A 256 -17.80 6.65 -13.86
CA GLU A 256 -18.87 5.63 -13.75
C GLU A 256 -18.32 4.19 -13.78
N GLU A 257 -17.37 3.94 -14.68
CA GLU A 257 -16.77 2.63 -14.85
C GLU A 257 -15.85 2.25 -13.68
N GLN A 258 -15.01 3.20 -13.24
CA GLN A 258 -14.16 3.02 -12.05
C GLN A 258 -15.01 2.80 -10.79
N GLU A 259 -16.15 3.48 -10.66
CA GLU A 259 -17.11 3.24 -9.58
C GLU A 259 -17.61 1.79 -9.64
N GLY A 260 -18.03 1.33 -10.83
CA GLY A 260 -18.48 -0.04 -11.02
C GLY A 260 -17.41 -1.06 -10.63
N ILE A 261 -16.14 -0.77 -10.89
CA ILE A 261 -14.99 -1.57 -10.45
C ILE A 261 -14.86 -1.55 -8.93
N LEU A 262 -14.88 -0.38 -8.30
CA LEU A 262 -14.77 -0.22 -6.85
C LEU A 262 -15.90 -0.95 -6.10
N THR A 263 -17.14 -0.88 -6.60
CA THR A 263 -18.28 -1.62 -6.04
C THR A 263 -18.12 -3.13 -6.21
N ARG A 264 -17.64 -3.60 -7.37
CA ARG A 264 -17.31 -5.03 -7.56
C ARG A 264 -16.18 -5.48 -6.65
N ALA A 265 -15.13 -4.67 -6.49
CA ALA A 265 -13.99 -4.95 -5.61
C ALA A 265 -14.43 -5.10 -4.15
N LYS A 266 -15.29 -4.20 -3.66
CA LYS A 266 -15.86 -4.30 -2.30
C LYS A 266 -16.74 -5.54 -2.13
N THR A 267 -17.55 -5.85 -3.14
CA THR A 267 -18.35 -7.09 -3.14
C THR A 267 -17.45 -8.33 -3.13
N ARG A 268 -16.34 -8.29 -3.88
CA ARG A 268 -15.38 -9.37 -3.96
C ARG A 268 -14.62 -9.56 -2.65
N ALA A 269 -14.19 -8.47 -2.02
CA ALA A 269 -13.54 -8.45 -0.71
C ALA A 269 -14.37 -9.20 0.36
N GLN A 270 -15.70 -9.01 0.35
CA GLN A 270 -16.62 -9.71 1.26
C GLN A 270 -16.74 -11.22 1.01
N GLN A 271 -16.37 -11.70 -0.17
CA GLN A 271 -16.43 -13.12 -0.54
C GLN A 271 -15.11 -13.87 -0.26
N ILE A 272 -14.06 -13.16 0.18
CA ILE A 272 -12.76 -13.77 0.45
C ILE A 272 -12.87 -14.66 1.70
N SER A 273 -12.50 -15.92 1.55
CA SER A 273 -12.54 -16.90 2.64
C SER A 273 -11.42 -16.65 3.66
N SER A 274 -11.67 -17.03 4.92
CA SER A 274 -10.70 -16.90 6.01
C SER A 274 -9.38 -17.61 5.73
N HIS A 275 -9.41 -18.79 5.09
CA HIS A 275 -8.20 -19.52 4.70
C HIS A 275 -7.34 -18.72 3.73
N ARG A 276 -7.95 -18.03 2.75
CA ARG A 276 -7.18 -17.20 1.81
C ARG A 276 -6.59 -15.98 2.50
N LEU A 277 -7.32 -15.37 3.44
CA LEU A 277 -6.79 -14.26 4.24
C LEU A 277 -5.62 -14.69 5.12
N SER A 278 -5.78 -15.83 5.79
CA SER A 278 -4.74 -16.45 6.61
C SER A 278 -3.47 -16.70 5.79
N ALA A 279 -3.60 -17.35 4.63
CA ALA A 279 -2.47 -17.63 3.76
C ALA A 279 -1.78 -16.36 3.24
N THR A 280 -2.53 -15.34 2.79
CA THR A 280 -1.92 -14.08 2.33
C THR A 280 -1.21 -13.34 3.47
N LEU A 281 -1.81 -13.30 4.66
CA LEU A 281 -1.19 -12.67 5.83
C LEU A 281 0.07 -13.43 6.28
N GLU A 282 0.06 -14.77 6.24
CA GLU A 282 1.25 -15.58 6.49
C GLU A 282 2.37 -15.24 5.51
N THR A 283 2.05 -15.12 4.22
CA THR A 283 3.02 -14.69 3.19
C THR A 283 3.60 -13.31 3.53
N PHE A 284 2.77 -12.32 3.86
CA PHE A 284 3.25 -10.97 4.22
C PHE A 284 4.14 -10.98 5.46
N LEU A 285 3.85 -11.82 6.44
CA LEU A 285 4.70 -11.98 7.62
C LEU A 285 6.06 -12.61 7.26
N GLN A 286 6.06 -13.69 6.47
CA GLN A 286 7.28 -14.37 6.02
C GLN A 286 8.15 -13.48 5.13
N GLU A 287 7.55 -12.74 4.18
CA GLU A 287 8.26 -11.76 3.35
C GLU A 287 8.72 -10.53 4.17
N GLY A 288 8.06 -10.27 5.29
CA GLY A 288 8.39 -9.19 6.22
C GLY A 288 9.67 -9.42 7.02
N SER A 289 10.16 -10.67 7.13
CA SER A 289 11.36 -11.00 7.91
C SER A 289 12.10 -12.23 7.36
N ASP A 290 13.39 -12.06 7.09
CA ASP A 290 14.33 -13.12 6.72
C ASP A 290 14.56 -14.19 7.81
N ARG A 291 14.16 -13.90 9.05
CA ARG A 291 14.25 -14.81 10.19
C ARG A 291 13.06 -15.78 10.29
N LEU A 292 11.96 -15.52 9.58
CA LEU A 292 10.81 -16.43 9.52
C LEU A 292 10.99 -17.44 8.39
N LEU A 293 11.08 -18.72 8.74
CA LEU A 293 11.37 -19.79 7.79
C LEU A 293 10.15 -20.68 7.55
N SER A 294 10.19 -21.50 6.51
CA SER A 294 9.06 -22.36 6.15
C SER A 294 8.68 -23.34 7.27
N ALA A 295 7.37 -23.57 7.41
CA ALA A 295 6.81 -24.42 8.46
C ALA A 295 7.24 -25.89 8.36
N GLY A 296 7.24 -26.60 9.49
CA GLY A 296 7.33 -28.06 9.58
C GLY A 296 8.67 -28.69 9.21
N SER A 297 9.63 -27.92 8.70
CA SER A 297 10.99 -28.39 8.36
C SER A 297 12.02 -27.84 9.34
N ARG A 298 13.08 -28.63 9.58
CA ARG A 298 14.23 -28.22 10.40
C ARG A 298 15.17 -27.38 9.55
N HIS A 299 15.47 -26.19 10.04
CA HIS A 299 16.41 -25.25 9.45
C HIS A 299 17.63 -25.11 10.35
N GLU A 300 18.78 -24.79 9.77
CA GLU A 300 19.98 -24.40 10.51
C GLU A 300 20.38 -22.99 10.08
N VAL A 301 20.32 -22.06 11.02
CA VAL A 301 20.61 -20.63 10.79
C VAL A 301 21.58 -20.09 11.81
N ASP A 302 22.33 -19.05 11.46
CA ASP A 302 23.25 -18.37 12.38
C ASP A 302 22.49 -17.19 13.04
N LEU A 303 22.50 -17.10 14.38
CA LEU A 303 21.76 -16.09 15.17
C LEU A 303 22.61 -15.57 16.34
N ASP A 304 22.69 -14.26 16.56
CA ASP A 304 23.36 -13.63 17.72
C ASP A 304 24.71 -14.28 18.13
N GLY A 305 25.57 -14.58 17.15
CA GLY A 305 26.87 -15.23 17.36
C GLY A 305 26.85 -16.75 17.55
N GLU A 306 25.67 -17.37 17.69
CA GLU A 306 25.48 -18.82 17.66
C GLU A 306 25.33 -19.32 16.22
N ARG A 307 26.22 -20.21 15.80
CA ARG A 307 26.16 -20.81 14.46
C ARG A 307 25.24 -22.02 14.42
N ARG A 308 24.61 -22.28 13.27
CA ARG A 308 23.83 -23.51 12.98
C ARG A 308 22.80 -23.81 14.07
N VAL A 309 22.06 -22.79 14.50
CA VAL A 309 20.93 -22.94 15.42
C VAL A 309 19.84 -23.76 14.73
N PRO A 310 19.47 -24.94 15.28
CA PRO A 310 18.43 -25.77 14.68
C PRO A 310 17.05 -25.22 15.05
N LEU A 311 16.29 -24.74 14.07
CA LEU A 311 14.96 -24.18 14.25
C LEU A 311 13.89 -24.97 13.51
N ARG A 312 12.68 -24.98 14.06
CA ARG A 312 11.46 -25.39 13.37
C ARG A 312 10.39 -24.35 13.62
N PHE A 313 9.68 -23.97 12.55
CA PHE A 313 8.60 -23.00 12.63
C PHE A 313 7.25 -23.67 12.47
N GLU A 314 6.27 -23.14 13.17
CA GLU A 314 4.87 -23.46 13.02
C GLU A 314 4.05 -22.17 13.08
N TYR A 315 3.05 -22.04 12.22
CA TYR A 315 2.26 -20.81 12.07
C TYR A 315 0.79 -21.07 12.40
N SER A 316 0.17 -20.12 13.09
CA SER A 316 -1.27 -20.07 13.35
C SER A 316 -1.75 -18.64 13.09
N VAL A 317 -2.11 -18.37 11.83
CA VAL A 317 -2.47 -17.04 11.35
C VAL A 317 -3.98 -16.98 11.16
N LEU A 318 -4.68 -16.12 11.90
CA LEU A 318 -6.14 -16.03 11.94
C LEU A 318 -6.81 -17.40 12.19
N ASP A 319 -6.13 -18.24 12.96
CA ASP A 319 -6.52 -19.60 13.28
C ASP A 319 -6.10 -19.94 14.72
N HIS A 320 -6.77 -20.93 15.31
CA HIS A 320 -6.53 -21.33 16.69
C HIS A 320 -5.43 -22.39 16.80
N ILE A 321 -4.70 -22.39 17.93
CA ILE A 321 -3.84 -23.51 18.31
C ILE A 321 -4.72 -24.69 18.75
N ASP A 322 -5.08 -25.54 17.80
CA ASP A 322 -6.05 -26.62 18.02
C ASP A 322 -5.47 -27.89 18.67
N ARG A 323 -4.13 -28.03 18.73
CA ARG A 323 -3.48 -29.28 19.16
C ARG A 323 -2.20 -29.03 19.95
N ALA A 324 -1.97 -29.91 20.92
CA ALA A 324 -0.65 -30.05 21.51
C ALA A 324 0.36 -30.40 20.40
N PRO A 325 1.52 -29.72 20.33
CA PRO A 325 2.51 -30.00 19.30
C PRO A 325 3.00 -31.44 19.40
N THR A 326 3.33 -32.01 18.25
CA THR A 326 4.07 -33.27 18.21
C THR A 326 5.41 -33.06 18.93
N PRO A 327 5.81 -33.95 19.86
CA PRO A 327 7.08 -33.79 20.55
C PRO A 327 8.27 -33.83 19.58
N GLU A 328 9.07 -32.78 19.58
CA GLU A 328 10.27 -32.64 18.75
C GLU A 328 11.48 -32.35 19.65
N PHE A 329 12.61 -33.00 19.37
CA PHE A 329 13.79 -32.98 20.26
C PHE A 329 15.07 -32.52 19.55
N ASP A 330 14.98 -32.28 18.24
CA ASP A 330 16.08 -32.03 17.31
C ASP A 330 16.28 -30.55 16.94
N ALA A 331 15.39 -29.68 17.43
CA ALA A 331 15.36 -28.25 17.13
C ALA A 331 14.65 -27.44 18.22
N VAL A 332 14.96 -26.15 18.29
CA VAL A 332 14.13 -25.16 18.99
C VAL A 332 12.91 -24.87 18.14
N CYS A 333 11.77 -25.42 18.57
CA CYS A 333 10.47 -25.15 17.96
C CYS A 333 9.93 -23.76 18.33
N VAL A 334 9.66 -22.95 17.30
CA VAL A 334 9.10 -21.60 17.37
C VAL A 334 7.69 -21.63 16.79
N ARG A 335 6.71 -21.15 17.57
CA ARG A 335 5.33 -20.93 17.13
C ARG A 335 5.13 -19.44 16.84
N LEU A 336 4.57 -19.09 15.70
CA LEU A 336 4.08 -17.74 15.44
C LEU A 336 2.55 -17.76 15.43
N ILE A 337 1.95 -16.90 16.24
CA ILE A 337 0.51 -16.62 16.19
C ILE A 337 0.29 -15.20 15.67
N ALA A 338 -0.67 -15.03 14.78
CA ALA A 338 -1.07 -13.72 14.28
C ALA A 338 -2.60 -13.65 14.25
N ASP A 339 -3.18 -12.92 15.19
CA ASP A 339 -4.63 -12.82 15.34
C ASP A 339 -5.03 -11.51 16.03
N ARG A 340 -6.33 -11.31 16.24
CA ARG A 340 -6.87 -10.16 16.98
C ARG A 340 -6.30 -10.12 18.39
N PRO A 341 -6.08 -8.92 18.97
CA PRO A 341 -5.44 -8.76 20.28
C PRO A 341 -6.06 -9.63 21.39
N ASP A 342 -7.39 -9.67 21.48
CA ASP A 342 -8.09 -10.46 22.49
C ASP A 342 -7.84 -11.96 22.32
N THR A 343 -7.86 -12.46 21.07
CA THR A 343 -7.58 -13.86 20.76
C THR A 343 -6.12 -14.22 21.02
N VAL A 344 -5.19 -13.31 20.69
CA VAL A 344 -3.75 -13.50 20.93
C VAL A 344 -3.49 -13.73 22.40
N ALA A 345 -4.07 -12.92 23.29
CA ALA A 345 -3.88 -13.08 24.73
C ALA A 345 -4.35 -14.46 25.22
N GLU A 346 -5.54 -14.91 24.81
CA GLU A 346 -6.06 -16.23 25.17
C GLU A 346 -5.18 -17.37 24.63
N GLN A 347 -4.66 -17.22 23.41
CA GLN A 347 -3.80 -18.22 22.77
C GLN A 347 -2.41 -18.29 23.40
N VAL A 348 -1.84 -17.17 23.86
CA VAL A 348 -0.58 -17.15 24.62
C VAL A 348 -0.71 -17.98 25.90
N ASP A 349 -1.79 -17.76 26.67
CA ASP A 349 -2.03 -18.48 27.92
C ASP A 349 -2.21 -19.99 27.66
N ALA A 350 -3.00 -20.35 26.64
CA ALA A 350 -3.21 -21.74 26.24
C ALA A 350 -1.89 -22.41 25.80
N TRP A 351 -1.07 -21.69 25.03
CA TRP A 351 0.23 -22.17 24.56
C TRP A 351 1.21 -22.40 25.71
N GLN A 352 1.31 -21.46 26.66
CA GLN A 352 2.18 -21.60 27.84
C GLN A 352 1.76 -22.78 28.70
N SER A 353 0.46 -22.87 29.03
CA SER A 353 -0.08 -24.00 29.80
C SER A 353 0.14 -25.35 29.11
N THR A 354 0.16 -25.38 27.78
CA THR A 354 0.37 -26.62 27.03
C THR A 354 1.83 -27.06 27.04
N ASN A 355 2.77 -26.11 27.00
CA ASN A 355 4.20 -26.39 26.82
C ASN A 355 5.03 -26.34 28.12
N GLU A 356 4.46 -25.85 29.22
CA GLU A 356 5.13 -25.84 30.52
C GLU A 356 5.58 -27.26 30.93
N GLY A 357 6.88 -27.39 31.24
CA GLY A 357 7.48 -28.65 31.70
C GLY A 357 7.63 -29.76 30.64
N ARG A 358 7.33 -29.51 29.35
CA ARG A 358 7.49 -30.49 28.28
C ARG A 358 8.83 -30.35 27.59
N ASP A 359 9.70 -31.35 27.67
CA ASP A 359 11.02 -31.31 27.02
C ASP A 359 10.90 -31.10 25.50
N GLY A 360 10.10 -31.92 24.81
CA GLY A 360 9.89 -31.82 23.35
C GLY A 360 8.75 -30.89 22.89
N GLY A 361 8.27 -29.98 23.74
CA GLY A 361 7.22 -29.03 23.36
C GLY A 361 7.73 -27.87 22.49
N GLU A 362 6.87 -26.91 22.19
CA GLU A 362 7.30 -25.63 21.60
C GLU A 362 8.02 -24.77 22.64
N HIS A 363 9.04 -24.02 22.22
CA HIS A 363 9.99 -23.34 23.11
C HIS A 363 9.80 -21.84 23.13
N VAL A 364 9.55 -21.26 21.95
CA VAL A 364 9.40 -19.83 21.73
C VAL A 364 8.06 -19.57 21.06
N LEU A 365 7.35 -18.53 21.49
CA LEU A 365 6.13 -18.05 20.86
C LEU A 365 6.32 -16.60 20.44
N VAL A 366 6.02 -16.29 19.18
CA VAL A 366 5.94 -14.92 18.65
C VAL A 366 4.47 -14.57 18.51
N ALA A 367 4.01 -13.54 19.23
CA ALA A 367 2.62 -13.14 19.30
C ALA A 367 2.40 -11.81 18.56
N VAL A 368 1.86 -11.89 17.35
CA VAL A 368 1.57 -10.74 16.50
C VAL A 368 0.11 -10.33 16.67
N GLU A 369 -0.11 -9.11 17.14
CA GLU A 369 -1.46 -8.53 17.25
C GLU A 369 -1.87 -7.90 15.92
N VAL A 370 -2.96 -8.40 15.34
CA VAL A 370 -3.50 -7.97 14.05
C VAL A 370 -4.88 -7.35 14.25
N PRO A 371 -5.00 -6.01 14.24
CA PRO A 371 -6.29 -5.34 14.40
C PRO A 371 -7.30 -5.73 13.32
N ALA A 372 -8.59 -5.64 13.65
CA ALA A 372 -9.67 -5.90 12.69
C ALA A 372 -9.56 -5.03 11.43
N SER A 373 -9.15 -3.77 11.58
CA SER A 373 -8.92 -2.84 10.47
C SER A 373 -7.82 -3.31 9.51
N THR A 374 -6.74 -3.93 10.01
CA THR A 374 -5.70 -4.52 9.16
C THR A 374 -6.22 -5.71 8.35
N VAL A 375 -7.08 -6.54 8.95
CA VAL A 375 -7.73 -7.67 8.27
C VAL A 375 -8.73 -7.18 7.21
N GLU A 376 -9.47 -6.11 7.50
CA GLU A 376 -10.38 -5.46 6.55
C GLU A 376 -9.62 -4.87 5.36
N ARG A 377 -8.55 -4.10 5.61
CA ARG A 377 -7.66 -3.58 4.57
C ARG A 377 -7.08 -4.70 3.70
N LEU A 378 -6.66 -5.82 4.30
CA LEU A 378 -6.18 -6.99 3.55
C LEU A 378 -7.27 -7.56 2.63
N ARG A 379 -8.51 -7.67 3.10
CA ARG A 379 -9.64 -8.08 2.24
C ARG A 379 -9.83 -7.11 1.08
N ASP A 380 -9.77 -5.81 1.33
CA ASP A 380 -10.01 -4.78 0.32
C ASP A 380 -8.91 -4.78 -0.74
N VAL A 381 -7.63 -4.93 -0.34
CA VAL A 381 -6.49 -5.07 -1.26
C VAL A 381 -6.67 -6.30 -2.14
N MET A 382 -6.96 -7.46 -1.54
CA MET A 382 -7.17 -8.71 -2.29
C MET A 382 -8.40 -8.62 -3.22
N GLY A 383 -9.49 -8.00 -2.76
CA GLY A 383 -10.71 -7.83 -3.54
C GLY A 383 -10.49 -6.93 -4.76
N MET A 384 -9.77 -5.82 -4.58
CA MET A 384 -9.38 -4.94 -5.67
C MET A 384 -8.43 -5.64 -6.66
N GLN A 385 -7.41 -6.33 -6.16
CA GLN A 385 -6.46 -7.06 -6.99
C GLN A 385 -7.16 -8.10 -7.88
N GLU A 386 -8.12 -8.84 -7.34
CA GLU A 386 -8.87 -9.83 -8.13
C GLU A 386 -9.71 -9.18 -9.22
N VAL A 387 -10.47 -8.13 -8.89
CA VAL A 387 -11.31 -7.44 -9.88
C VAL A 387 -10.45 -6.83 -10.98
N LEU A 388 -9.39 -6.10 -10.65
CA LEU A 388 -8.49 -5.51 -11.65
C LEU A 388 -7.83 -6.58 -12.53
N SER A 389 -7.51 -7.77 -11.98
CA SER A 389 -6.96 -8.87 -12.77
C SER A 389 -7.95 -9.51 -13.74
N GLU A 390 -9.25 -9.32 -13.51
CA GLU A 390 -10.33 -9.82 -14.37
C GLU A 390 -10.76 -8.78 -15.43
N GLU A 391 -10.43 -7.50 -15.26
CA GLU A 391 -10.76 -6.46 -16.22
C GLU A 391 -9.96 -6.63 -17.54
N THR A 392 -10.64 -6.41 -18.66
CA THR A 392 -10.02 -6.44 -20.00
C THR A 392 -9.36 -5.11 -20.37
N GLU A 393 -9.81 -4.03 -19.74
CA GLU A 393 -9.28 -2.68 -19.91
C GLU A 393 -8.35 -2.35 -18.74
N THR A 394 -7.38 -1.48 -18.99
CA THR A 394 -6.41 -1.05 -17.97
C THR A 394 -6.90 0.22 -17.29
N TYR A 395 -6.75 0.28 -15.97
CA TYR A 395 -7.10 1.44 -15.14
C TYR A 395 -5.87 1.88 -14.34
N PRO A 396 -4.94 2.64 -14.95
CA PRO A 396 -3.65 2.96 -14.35
C PRO A 396 -3.75 3.61 -12.97
N GLU A 397 -4.77 4.45 -12.76
CA GLU A 397 -5.02 5.14 -11.50
C GLU A 397 -5.41 4.15 -10.40
N LEU A 398 -6.39 3.28 -10.67
CA LEU A 398 -6.82 2.24 -9.72
C LEU A 398 -5.72 1.20 -9.46
N GLU A 399 -4.93 0.86 -10.48
CA GLU A 399 -3.78 -0.03 -10.32
C GLU A 399 -2.66 0.62 -9.48
N SER A 400 -2.42 1.92 -9.63
CA SER A 400 -1.45 2.64 -8.81
C SER A 400 -1.91 2.64 -7.35
N ASP A 401 -3.15 3.06 -7.09
CA ASP A 401 -3.73 3.09 -5.76
C ASP A 401 -3.73 1.70 -5.10
N GLN A 402 -4.04 0.65 -5.86
CA GLN A 402 -3.98 -0.73 -5.36
C GLN A 402 -2.56 -1.11 -4.94
N ARG A 403 -1.54 -0.77 -5.72
CA ARG A 403 -0.13 -1.07 -5.41
C ARG A 403 0.34 -0.28 -4.20
N ASP A 404 -0.05 1.00 -4.09
CA ASP A 404 0.34 1.85 -2.98
C ASP A 404 -0.31 1.39 -1.67
N GLU A 405 -1.60 1.06 -1.71
CA GLU A 405 -2.30 0.49 -0.54
C GLU A 405 -1.73 -0.88 -0.14
N GLN A 406 -1.37 -1.73 -1.11
CA GLN A 406 -0.70 -3.00 -0.82
C GLN A 406 0.65 -2.77 -0.11
N ARG A 407 1.51 -1.88 -0.62
CA ARG A 407 2.80 -1.57 0.01
C ARG A 407 2.62 -0.99 1.41
N ALA A 408 1.64 -0.10 1.60
CA ALA A 408 1.33 0.47 2.90
C ALA A 408 0.84 -0.60 3.89
N LEU A 409 0.05 -1.56 3.42
CA LEU A 409 -0.41 -2.70 4.21
C LEU A 409 0.75 -3.64 4.57
N GLU A 410 1.61 -4.00 3.63
CA GLU A 410 2.82 -4.81 3.87
C GLU A 410 3.73 -4.14 4.91
N SER A 411 3.93 -2.82 4.81
CA SER A 411 4.67 -2.05 5.83
C SER A 411 3.99 -2.14 7.20
N THR A 412 2.68 -1.96 7.24
CA THR A 412 1.90 -2.07 8.50
C THR A 412 2.08 -3.45 9.13
N VAL A 413 2.01 -4.53 8.34
CA VAL A 413 2.20 -5.91 8.82
C VAL A 413 3.63 -6.12 9.34
N ARG A 414 4.64 -5.59 8.64
CA ARG A 414 6.04 -5.65 9.09
C ARG A 414 6.25 -4.93 10.42
N ASP A 415 5.65 -3.75 10.59
CA ASP A 415 5.74 -3.00 11.84
C ASP A 415 5.08 -3.77 12.99
N ARG A 416 3.92 -4.38 12.75
CA ARG A 416 3.25 -5.26 13.72
C ARG A 416 4.11 -6.47 14.08
N LEU A 417 4.76 -7.09 13.10
CA LEU A 417 5.69 -8.18 13.36
C LEU A 417 6.88 -7.71 14.21
N ASN A 418 7.48 -6.56 13.92
CA ASN A 418 8.59 -6.02 14.71
C ASN A 418 8.20 -5.71 16.16
N GLU A 419 6.96 -5.24 16.38
CA GLU A 419 6.41 -4.95 17.70
C GLU A 419 5.90 -6.19 18.46
N ALA A 420 5.77 -7.33 17.77
CA ALA A 420 5.22 -8.56 18.31
C ALA A 420 5.95 -9.01 19.58
N ALA A 421 5.19 -9.44 20.57
CA ALA A 421 5.75 -9.89 21.84
C ALA A 421 6.33 -11.30 21.70
N VAL A 422 7.54 -11.51 22.23
CA VAL A 422 8.20 -12.82 22.24
C VAL A 422 8.06 -13.45 23.61
N PHE A 423 7.54 -14.66 23.66
CA PHE A 423 7.32 -15.43 24.89
C PHE A 423 8.16 -16.72 24.87
N VAL A 424 8.38 -17.24 26.07
CA VAL A 424 8.90 -18.60 26.32
C VAL A 424 7.86 -19.36 27.15
N ARG A 425 8.07 -20.67 27.37
CA ARG A 425 7.14 -21.61 28.03
C ARG A 425 6.57 -21.16 29.39
N GLY A 426 7.13 -20.13 30.04
CA GLY A 426 6.56 -19.55 31.25
C GLY A 426 6.99 -18.10 31.49
N GLY A 427 6.09 -17.35 32.12
CA GLY A 427 6.31 -15.96 32.52
C GLY A 427 5.89 -14.93 31.48
N ASN A 428 6.25 -13.67 31.73
CA ASN A 428 5.91 -12.54 30.87
C ASN A 428 6.77 -12.51 29.59
N ALA A 429 6.37 -11.68 28.63
CA ALA A 429 7.11 -11.41 27.41
C ALA A 429 8.59 -11.08 27.70
N ARG A 430 9.49 -11.64 26.88
CA ARG A 430 10.96 -11.55 26.98
C ARG A 430 11.57 -10.48 26.07
N GLY A 431 10.74 -9.73 25.37
CA GLY A 431 11.14 -8.67 24.45
C GLY A 431 10.14 -8.53 23.30
N ARG A 432 10.47 -7.66 22.35
CA ARG A 432 9.78 -7.58 21.06
C ARG A 432 10.53 -8.42 20.03
N TYR A 433 9.87 -8.77 18.94
CA TYR A 433 10.46 -9.59 17.89
C TYR A 433 11.65 -8.90 17.21
N GLY A 434 11.52 -7.61 16.89
CA GLY A 434 12.54 -6.87 16.13
C GLY A 434 13.94 -6.88 16.77
N ASP A 435 14.00 -6.78 18.10
CA ASP A 435 15.23 -6.63 18.88
C ASP A 435 15.51 -7.78 19.86
N GLY A 436 14.50 -8.54 20.26
CA GLY A 436 14.59 -9.57 21.29
C GLY A 436 14.60 -11.01 20.77
N PHE A 437 14.13 -11.27 19.54
CA PHE A 437 13.91 -12.63 19.06
C PHE A 437 15.17 -13.49 19.04
N GLU A 438 16.25 -13.03 18.40
CA GLU A 438 17.49 -13.80 18.26
C GLU A 438 18.08 -14.17 19.62
N ARG A 439 18.17 -13.19 20.52
CA ARG A 439 18.66 -13.40 21.90
C ARG A 439 17.82 -14.44 22.63
N VAL A 440 16.49 -14.34 22.56
CA VAL A 440 15.59 -15.31 23.23
C VAL A 440 15.78 -16.71 22.65
N VAL A 441 15.91 -16.83 21.34
CA VAL A 441 16.19 -18.11 20.68
C VAL A 441 17.52 -18.69 21.15
N THR A 442 18.59 -17.90 21.16
CA THR A 442 19.92 -18.31 21.66
C THR A 442 19.89 -18.75 23.12
N GLU A 443 19.18 -18.03 23.99
CA GLU A 443 18.93 -18.45 25.38
C GLU A 443 18.20 -19.80 25.44
N GLN A 444 17.22 -20.04 24.55
CA GLN A 444 16.52 -21.33 24.47
C GLN A 444 17.42 -22.45 23.92
N VAL A 445 18.30 -22.19 22.95
CA VAL A 445 19.27 -23.19 22.46
C VAL A 445 20.12 -23.71 23.63
N GLN A 446 20.63 -22.81 24.46
CA GLN A 446 21.41 -23.18 25.66
C GLN A 446 20.54 -23.90 26.70
N SER A 447 19.29 -23.50 26.88
CA SER A 447 18.38 -24.17 27.82
C SER A 447 17.95 -25.57 27.38
N VAL A 448 17.78 -25.79 26.07
CA VAL A 448 17.23 -27.03 25.50
C VAL A 448 18.33 -28.07 25.28
N PHE A 449 19.46 -27.63 24.73
CA PHE A 449 20.56 -28.54 24.41
C PHE A 449 21.69 -28.48 25.45
N GLY A 450 21.97 -27.31 26.03
CA GLY A 450 23.00 -27.16 27.05
C GLY A 450 24.34 -27.78 26.62
N GLN A 451 24.86 -28.69 27.43
CA GLN A 451 26.14 -29.35 27.19
C GLN A 451 26.12 -30.42 26.09
N THR A 452 24.95 -30.82 25.58
CA THR A 452 24.87 -31.83 24.51
C THR A 452 25.12 -31.24 23.12
N ARG A 453 25.20 -29.91 23.01
CA ARG A 453 25.40 -29.22 21.73
C ARG A 453 26.84 -28.76 21.60
N HIS A 454 27.57 -29.36 20.67
CA HIS A 454 28.94 -28.97 20.34
C HIS A 454 28.95 -28.26 18.99
N VAL A 455 29.32 -26.98 18.96
CA VAL A 455 29.44 -26.20 17.72
C VAL A 455 30.86 -25.74 17.55
N LEU A 456 31.34 -25.80 16.32
CA LEU A 456 32.67 -25.33 15.94
C LEU A 456 32.55 -23.92 15.34
N THR A 457 33.49 -23.04 15.68
CA THR A 457 33.57 -21.65 15.24
C THR A 457 33.61 -21.56 13.72
N ASN A 458 34.42 -22.39 13.05
CA ASN A 458 34.46 -22.44 11.57
C ASN A 458 33.88 -23.74 10.98
N GLY A 459 33.81 -24.82 11.76
CA GLY A 459 33.36 -26.12 11.28
C GLY A 459 34.27 -26.68 10.17
N ILE A 460 33.87 -27.79 9.55
CA ILE A 460 34.61 -28.37 8.41
C ILE A 460 33.96 -27.89 7.11
N THR A 461 34.68 -27.13 6.30
CA THR A 461 34.18 -26.52 5.07
C THR A 461 34.59 -27.28 3.81
N GLU A 462 35.72 -27.99 3.81
CA GLU A 462 36.28 -28.64 2.63
C GLU A 462 36.59 -30.13 2.82
N VAL A 463 36.65 -30.90 1.72
CA VAL A 463 37.12 -32.29 1.77
C VAL A 463 38.60 -32.35 2.18
N ASP A 464 39.33 -31.29 1.84
CA ASP A 464 40.76 -31.14 2.11
C ASP A 464 41.06 -30.94 3.60
N ASP A 465 40.07 -30.56 4.42
CA ASP A 465 40.25 -30.40 5.86
C ASP A 465 40.68 -31.71 6.53
N ALA A 466 40.17 -32.85 6.06
CA ALA A 466 40.60 -34.17 6.55
C ALA A 466 42.04 -34.51 6.14
N GLU A 467 42.46 -34.11 4.93
CA GLU A 467 43.85 -34.25 4.49
C GLU A 467 44.79 -33.34 5.28
N GLN A 468 44.37 -32.10 5.54
CA GLN A 468 45.12 -31.13 6.31
C GLN A 468 45.25 -31.57 7.77
N MET A 469 44.18 -32.08 8.39
CA MET A 469 44.24 -32.67 9.74
C MET A 469 45.22 -33.85 9.78
N ALA A 470 45.19 -34.74 8.78
CA ALA A 470 46.14 -35.84 8.71
C ALA A 470 47.60 -35.38 8.49
N ARG A 471 47.83 -34.28 7.75
CA ARG A 471 49.16 -33.67 7.60
C ARG A 471 49.64 -33.00 8.88
N PHE A 472 48.74 -32.34 9.60
CA PHE A 472 49.00 -31.77 10.93
C PHE A 472 49.45 -32.85 11.93
N VAL A 473 48.70 -33.96 12.04
CA VAL A 473 49.07 -35.08 12.93
C VAL A 473 50.44 -35.68 12.58
N ARG A 474 50.82 -35.66 11.30
CA ARG A 474 52.14 -36.11 10.82
C ARG A 474 53.25 -35.07 11.04
N GLY A 475 52.95 -33.90 11.63
CA GLY A 475 53.89 -32.79 11.85
C GLY A 475 54.31 -32.08 10.57
N VAL A 476 53.48 -32.12 9.52
CA VAL A 476 53.79 -31.55 8.20
C VAL A 476 53.22 -30.15 8.03
N ASP A 477 52.01 -29.91 8.52
CA ASP A 477 51.26 -28.65 8.40
C ASP A 477 50.74 -28.20 9.77
N ASP A 478 50.24 -26.96 9.85
CA ASP A 478 49.57 -26.43 11.05
C ASP A 478 48.13 -26.96 11.18
N TRP A 479 47.55 -26.81 12.38
CA TRP A 479 46.16 -27.19 12.63
C TRP A 479 45.20 -26.42 11.70
N PRO A 480 44.31 -27.11 10.95
CA PRO A 480 43.52 -26.47 9.89
C PRO A 480 42.26 -25.74 10.37
N LEU A 481 41.80 -25.98 11.60
CA LEU A 481 40.64 -25.27 12.17
C LEU A 481 41.08 -24.12 13.08
N SER A 482 40.13 -23.41 13.67
CA SER A 482 40.46 -22.34 14.62
C SER A 482 41.05 -22.90 15.93
N SER A 483 41.75 -22.06 16.69
CA SER A 483 42.24 -22.44 18.02
C SER A 483 41.10 -22.72 19.01
N GLU A 484 39.95 -22.06 18.86
CA GLU A 484 38.73 -22.36 19.65
C GLU A 484 38.17 -23.74 19.31
N ASP A 485 38.21 -24.13 18.03
CA ASP A 485 37.82 -25.47 17.58
C ASP A 485 38.75 -26.54 18.14
N ALA A 486 40.06 -26.26 18.19
CA ALA A 486 41.03 -27.15 18.82
C ALA A 486 40.73 -27.35 20.32
N VAL A 487 40.41 -26.27 21.04
CA VAL A 487 40.01 -26.36 22.46
C VAL A 487 38.71 -27.15 22.62
N THR A 488 37.71 -26.91 21.77
CA THR A 488 36.42 -27.61 21.81
C THR A 488 36.58 -29.11 21.56
N LEU A 489 37.38 -29.47 20.55
CA LEU A 489 37.68 -30.87 20.22
C LEU A 489 38.63 -31.51 21.25
N GLY A 490 39.42 -30.73 21.98
CA GLY A 490 40.43 -31.24 22.92
C GLY A 490 41.73 -31.64 22.21
N VAL A 491 42.23 -30.82 21.29
CA VAL A 491 43.48 -31.05 20.55
C VAL A 491 44.55 -30.07 21.01
N ASP A 492 45.70 -30.57 21.46
CA ASP A 492 46.89 -29.77 21.70
C ASP A 492 47.59 -29.49 20.36
N THR A 493 47.50 -28.24 19.88
CA THR A 493 48.06 -27.85 18.58
C THR A 493 49.59 -27.86 18.55
N ASP A 494 50.27 -27.82 19.69
CA ASP A 494 51.74 -27.84 19.76
C ASP A 494 52.27 -29.28 19.73
N ARG A 495 51.51 -30.23 20.29
CA ARG A 495 51.92 -31.64 20.42
C ARG A 495 51.25 -32.57 19.44
N ALA A 496 50.17 -32.13 18.79
CA ALA A 496 49.30 -32.97 17.96
C ALA A 496 48.77 -34.20 18.72
N GLU A 497 48.35 -33.99 19.98
CA GLU A 497 47.83 -35.03 20.88
C GLU A 497 46.45 -34.62 21.43
N LEU A 498 45.64 -35.61 21.82
CA LEU A 498 44.38 -35.36 22.53
C LEU A 498 44.65 -34.90 23.95
N VAL A 499 43.99 -33.81 24.36
CA VAL A 499 43.86 -33.27 25.72
C VAL A 499 42.39 -33.30 26.15
N ASP A 500 42.07 -32.71 27.31
CA ASP A 500 40.69 -32.63 27.78
C ASP A 500 39.83 -31.83 26.79
N GLY A 501 38.71 -32.42 26.37
CA GLY A 501 37.78 -31.86 25.39
C GLY A 501 36.90 -32.96 24.77
N TRP A 502 36.11 -32.59 23.78
CA TRP A 502 35.02 -33.44 23.26
C TRP A 502 35.50 -34.79 22.70
N CYS A 503 36.71 -34.87 22.12
CA CYS A 503 37.27 -36.14 21.65
C CYS A 503 37.44 -37.16 22.79
N ARG A 504 37.94 -36.74 23.97
CA ARG A 504 38.09 -37.63 25.13
C ARG A 504 36.75 -38.01 25.72
N GLU A 505 35.83 -37.06 25.83
CA GLU A 505 34.45 -37.33 26.30
C GLU A 505 33.76 -38.38 25.42
N PHE A 506 33.92 -38.27 24.10
CA PHE A 506 33.39 -39.26 23.16
C PHE A 506 34.00 -40.65 23.36
N LEU A 507 35.33 -40.74 23.51
CA LEU A 507 36.00 -42.01 23.75
C LEU A 507 35.58 -42.64 25.09
N ASP A 508 35.41 -41.82 26.13
CA ASP A 508 34.96 -42.27 27.46
C ASP A 508 33.51 -42.78 27.43
N ASP A 509 32.61 -42.06 26.75
CA ASP A 509 31.20 -42.45 26.54
C ASP A 509 31.08 -43.82 25.87
N TYR A 510 32.02 -44.16 24.99
CA TYR A 510 32.03 -45.40 24.21
C TYR A 510 33.15 -46.38 24.58
N ALA A 511 33.83 -46.21 25.71
CA ALA A 511 35.01 -47.03 26.09
C ALA A 511 34.73 -48.54 26.17
N THR A 512 33.47 -48.94 26.42
CA THR A 512 33.04 -50.35 26.46
C THR A 512 32.37 -50.83 25.18
N THR A 513 32.25 -49.99 24.16
CA THR A 513 31.53 -50.26 22.91
C THR A 513 32.53 -50.64 21.81
N GLN A 514 32.40 -51.85 21.25
CA GLN A 514 33.32 -52.35 20.22
C GLN A 514 33.05 -51.82 18.79
N SER A 515 31.84 -51.33 18.55
CA SER A 515 31.41 -50.81 17.25
C SER A 515 30.12 -50.02 17.44
N LEU A 516 30.04 -48.82 16.88
CA LEU A 516 28.88 -47.93 16.89
C LEU A 516 28.44 -47.71 15.44
N ARG A 517 27.15 -47.89 15.14
CA ARG A 517 26.65 -47.64 13.79
C ARG A 517 26.62 -46.14 13.52
N GLY A 518 26.99 -45.72 12.30
CA GLY A 518 26.93 -44.31 11.91
C GLY A 518 25.53 -43.71 12.07
N GLU A 519 24.48 -44.48 11.78
CA GLU A 519 23.09 -44.07 11.98
C GLU A 519 22.73 -43.90 13.46
N GLU A 520 23.25 -44.75 14.35
CA GLU A 520 23.02 -44.65 15.80
C GLU A 520 23.70 -43.42 16.39
N LEU A 521 24.91 -43.08 15.91
CA LEU A 521 25.60 -41.85 16.30
C LEU A 521 24.83 -40.60 15.83
N LEU A 522 24.39 -40.57 14.57
CA LEU A 522 23.60 -39.45 14.07
C LEU A 522 22.24 -39.35 14.78
N ALA A 523 21.66 -40.47 15.19
CA ALA A 523 20.43 -40.48 15.96
C ALA A 523 20.58 -39.79 17.34
N GLN A 524 21.77 -39.83 17.96
CA GLN A 524 22.04 -39.11 19.21
C GLN A 524 21.90 -37.58 19.09
N THR A 525 21.97 -37.03 17.88
CA THR A 525 21.81 -35.59 17.64
C THR A 525 20.35 -35.14 17.59
N VAL A 526 19.40 -36.09 17.48
CA VAL A 526 17.98 -35.81 17.22
C VAL A 526 17.02 -36.52 18.18
N GLN A 527 17.44 -37.62 18.82
CA GLN A 527 16.55 -38.44 19.67
C GLN A 527 16.39 -37.87 21.09
N PRO A 528 15.27 -38.19 21.77
CA PRO A 528 15.08 -37.86 23.18
C PRO A 528 16.21 -38.42 24.04
N GLY A 529 16.83 -37.57 24.87
CA GLY A 529 17.93 -37.98 25.75
C GLY A 529 19.24 -38.32 25.05
N GLY A 530 19.40 -37.98 23.77
CA GLY A 530 20.66 -38.19 23.06
C GLY A 530 21.79 -37.31 23.57
N ASN A 531 23.01 -37.86 23.65
CA ASN A 531 24.18 -37.18 24.23
C ASN A 531 24.67 -35.99 23.38
N TYR A 532 24.25 -35.90 22.12
CA TYR A 532 24.72 -34.90 21.17
C TYR A 532 23.60 -34.03 20.58
N ARG A 533 22.46 -33.90 21.29
CA ARG A 533 21.29 -33.15 20.79
C ARG A 533 21.63 -31.73 20.37
N GLY A 534 21.15 -31.33 19.19
CA GLY A 534 21.36 -29.98 18.64
C GLY A 534 22.76 -29.72 18.07
N THR A 535 23.67 -30.70 18.14
CA THR A 535 25.02 -30.64 17.54
C THR A 535 24.92 -30.64 16.01
N PRO A 536 25.50 -29.64 15.31
CA PRO A 536 25.56 -29.59 13.87
C PRO A 536 26.33 -30.78 13.31
N ARG A 537 25.89 -31.24 12.14
CA ARG A 537 26.50 -32.42 11.52
C ARG A 537 27.99 -32.21 11.20
N GLU A 538 28.36 -30.99 10.80
CA GLU A 538 29.76 -30.65 10.53
C GLU A 538 30.65 -30.76 11.77
N SER A 539 30.11 -30.53 12.97
CA SER A 539 30.85 -30.71 14.22
C SER A 539 31.06 -32.19 14.55
N VAL A 540 30.03 -33.03 14.40
CA VAL A 540 30.18 -34.50 14.51
C VAL A 540 31.20 -35.02 13.49
N ALA A 541 31.21 -34.43 12.29
CA ALA A 541 32.18 -34.81 11.29
C ALA A 541 33.62 -34.48 11.70
N ALA A 542 33.84 -33.33 12.35
CA ALA A 542 35.16 -32.89 12.79
C ALA A 542 35.70 -33.77 13.88
N LEU A 543 34.83 -34.14 14.83
CA LEU A 543 35.14 -35.11 15.87
C LEU A 543 35.64 -36.42 15.26
N LEU A 544 34.87 -37.02 14.35
CA LEU A 544 35.21 -38.31 13.75
C LEU A 544 36.48 -38.25 12.90
N ILE A 545 36.69 -37.17 12.13
CA ILE A 545 37.92 -36.99 11.34
C ILE A 545 39.12 -36.83 12.28
N THR A 546 38.99 -36.03 13.35
CA THR A 546 40.07 -35.81 14.33
C THR A 546 40.47 -37.12 15.01
N LEU A 547 39.50 -37.88 15.52
CA LEU A 547 39.74 -39.18 16.16
C LEU A 547 40.36 -40.20 15.19
N ALA A 548 39.86 -40.27 13.95
CA ALA A 548 40.37 -41.21 12.96
C ALA A 548 41.78 -40.85 12.47
N THR A 549 42.12 -39.56 12.39
CA THR A 549 43.46 -39.10 11.98
C THR A 549 44.52 -39.28 13.06
N LEU A 550 44.11 -39.32 14.34
CA LEU A 550 44.95 -39.65 15.50
C LEU A 550 45.02 -41.15 15.81
N ASP A 551 44.47 -42.00 14.93
CA ASP A 551 44.42 -43.47 15.08
C ASP A 551 43.69 -43.95 16.35
N GLU A 552 42.78 -43.15 16.93
CA GLU A 552 42.01 -43.50 18.13
C GLU A 552 40.75 -44.32 17.79
N ILE A 553 40.21 -44.15 16.58
CA ILE A 553 39.05 -44.91 16.07
C ILE A 553 39.31 -45.38 14.64
N ALA A 554 38.58 -46.39 14.20
CA ALA A 554 38.55 -46.83 12.81
C ALA A 554 37.17 -46.64 12.18
N LEU A 555 37.12 -45.99 11.01
CA LEU A 555 35.88 -45.77 10.27
C LEU A 555 35.67 -46.85 9.19
N ARG A 556 34.44 -47.36 9.06
CA ARG A 556 34.09 -48.37 8.05
C ARG A 556 32.99 -47.90 7.09
N ARG A 557 33.13 -48.33 5.84
CA ARG A 557 32.14 -48.17 4.77
C ARG A 557 32.03 -49.48 4.00
N ASP A 558 30.80 -49.97 3.80
CA ASP A 558 30.54 -51.19 3.01
C ASP A 558 31.38 -52.39 3.50
N ASP A 559 31.52 -52.52 4.83
CA ASP A 559 32.36 -53.49 5.54
C ASP A 559 33.89 -53.32 5.40
N GLU A 560 34.40 -52.30 4.70
CA GLU A 560 35.83 -52.02 4.53
C GLU A 560 36.30 -50.84 5.41
N TYR A 561 37.55 -50.90 5.91
CA TYR A 561 38.16 -49.80 6.66
C TYR A 561 38.56 -48.64 5.74
N ILE A 562 38.20 -47.44 6.12
CA ILE A 562 38.57 -46.20 5.42
C ILE A 562 39.83 -45.65 6.07
N THR A 563 40.94 -45.69 5.33
CA THR A 563 42.27 -45.23 5.82
C THR A 563 42.81 -44.02 5.07
N ASP A 564 42.24 -43.71 3.90
CA ASP A 564 42.58 -42.53 3.11
C ASP A 564 41.91 -41.28 3.71
N PRO A 565 42.65 -40.24 4.14
CA PRO A 565 42.07 -39.04 4.76
C PRO A 565 41.02 -38.34 3.89
N GLY A 566 41.24 -38.25 2.58
CA GLY A 566 40.25 -37.68 1.66
C GLY A 566 38.99 -38.54 1.53
N ALA A 567 39.10 -39.87 1.64
CA ALA A 567 37.96 -40.78 1.70
C ALA A 567 37.22 -40.70 3.05
N ILE A 568 37.95 -40.52 4.15
CA ILE A 568 37.37 -40.28 5.49
C ILE A 568 36.51 -39.02 5.47
N GLY A 569 37.05 -37.89 5.00
CA GLY A 569 36.30 -36.62 4.91
C GLY A 569 35.03 -36.73 4.06
N ARG A 570 35.07 -37.49 2.96
CA ARG A 570 33.89 -37.76 2.11
C ARG A 570 32.86 -38.67 2.79
N ALA A 571 33.32 -39.68 3.54
CA ALA A 571 32.45 -40.67 4.15
C ALA A 571 31.63 -40.11 5.31
N VAL A 572 32.20 -39.20 6.09
CA VAL A 572 31.54 -38.64 7.27
C VAL A 572 30.50 -37.56 6.91
N ARG A 573 30.67 -36.87 5.77
CA ARG A 573 29.75 -35.83 5.26
C ARG A 573 28.44 -36.36 4.66
N ASN A 574 28.41 -37.59 4.14
CA ASN A 574 27.22 -38.15 3.45
C ASN A 574 26.44 -39.11 4.37
N LYS A 575 25.11 -38.93 4.49
CA LYS A 575 24.25 -39.62 5.49
C LYS A 575 24.23 -41.15 5.31
N THR A 576 24.62 -41.61 4.12
CA THR A 576 24.49 -42.99 3.65
C THR A 576 25.81 -43.74 3.52
N THR A 577 26.95 -43.11 3.86
CA THR A 577 28.28 -43.66 3.54
C THR A 577 29.08 -44.17 4.73
N LEU A 578 28.71 -43.81 5.95
CA LEU A 578 29.37 -44.33 7.16
C LEU A 578 28.56 -45.51 7.69
N THR A 579 29.15 -46.71 7.69
CA THR A 579 28.47 -47.92 8.17
C THR A 579 28.71 -48.09 9.67
N ASP A 580 29.97 -48.12 10.11
CA ASP A 580 30.37 -48.32 11.51
C ASP A 580 31.56 -47.43 11.90
N VAL A 581 31.62 -47.10 13.19
CA VAL A 581 32.75 -46.49 13.92
C VAL A 581 33.23 -47.52 14.93
N GLN A 582 34.52 -47.90 14.89
CA GLN A 582 35.12 -48.95 15.73
C GLN A 582 36.20 -48.43 16.65
#